data_AF-A0A2V8AEN1-F1
#
_entry.id   AF-A0A2V8AEN1-F1
#
_cell.length_a   1.000
_cell.length_b   1.000
_cell.length_c   1.000
_cell.angle_alpha   90.00
_cell.angle_beta   90.00
_cell.angle_gamma   90.00
#
_symmetry.space_group_name_H-M   'P 1'
#
loop_
_entity.id
_entity.type
_entity.pdbx_description
1 polymer ?
#
loop_
_entity_poly.entity_id
_entity_poly.type
_entity_poly.pdbx_seq_one_letter_code
_entity_poly.pdbx_strand_id
1 'polypeptide(L)'
;MSEAERERMRTSLRARASDFAEAFDAELTRTYVAFHVDADRLDADAAGAIADAFARWQASTSAPAIVKAIYLFDGAGDGPGQTQRLDAEHRTLVASERPANLRTAAPGTEVFEAIDAR
;
A
#
# COMPACT_ATOMS: atom_id res chain seq x y z
N MET A 1 34.70 28.41 -4.19
CA MET A 1 33.33 28.20 -3.66
C MET A 1 33.37 28.12 -2.14
N SER A 2 32.59 28.97 -1.46
CA SER A 2 32.64 29.23 -0.01
C SER A 2 31.92 28.16 0.82
N GLU A 3 32.31 27.98 2.09
CA GLU A 3 31.63 27.12 3.07
C GLU A 3 30.17 27.52 3.31
N ALA A 4 29.85 28.81 3.26
CA ALA A 4 28.49 29.31 3.40
C ALA A 4 27.55 28.84 2.26
N GLU A 5 28.10 28.63 1.07
CA GLU A 5 27.34 28.09 -0.07
C GLU A 5 27.09 26.59 0.10
N ARG A 6 28.10 25.84 0.56
CA ARG A 6 27.95 24.41 0.86
C ARG A 6 26.93 24.17 1.95
N GLU A 7 26.93 25.00 2.99
CA GLU A 7 25.98 24.88 4.08
C GLU A 7 24.55 25.20 3.62
N ARG A 8 24.35 26.25 2.82
CA ARG A 8 23.05 26.54 2.19
C ARG A 8 22.54 25.38 1.32
N MET A 9 23.41 24.78 0.51
CA MET A 9 23.05 23.61 -0.29
C MET A 9 22.62 22.42 0.58
N ARG A 10 23.38 22.08 1.63
CA ARG A 10 23.01 21.00 2.57
C ARG A 10 21.67 21.25 3.25
N THR A 11 21.47 22.46 3.75
CA THR A 11 20.21 22.83 4.40
C THR A 11 19.03 22.72 3.44
N SER A 12 19.19 23.18 2.19
CA SER A 12 18.14 23.06 1.18
C SER A 12 17.84 21.61 0.79
N LEU A 13 18.86 20.74 0.73
CA LEU A 13 18.68 19.31 0.46
C LEU A 13 17.95 18.62 1.61
N ARG A 14 18.33 18.92 2.86
CA ARG A 14 17.69 18.36 4.04
C ARG A 14 16.21 18.77 4.13
N ALA A 15 15.91 20.05 3.89
CA ALA A 15 14.54 20.54 3.85
C ALA A 15 13.70 19.81 2.79
N ARG A 16 14.20 19.70 1.55
CA ARG A 16 13.48 18.98 0.48
C ARG A 16 13.27 17.50 0.78
N ALA A 17 14.24 16.84 1.43
CA ALA A 17 14.11 15.45 1.83
C ALA A 17 13.03 15.28 2.92
N SER A 18 12.98 16.20 3.89
CA SER A 18 11.92 16.24 4.90
C SER A 18 10.53 16.47 4.27
N ASP A 19 10.40 17.47 3.41
CA ASP A 19 9.14 17.78 2.72
C ASP A 19 8.65 16.58 1.90
N PHE A 20 9.56 15.86 1.24
CA PHE A 20 9.24 14.64 0.50
C PHE A 20 8.77 13.52 1.43
N ALA A 21 9.48 13.26 2.53
CA ALA A 21 9.12 12.21 3.47
C ALA A 21 7.73 12.45 4.08
N GLU A 22 7.45 13.69 4.50
CA GLU A 22 6.13 14.07 5.03
C GLU A 22 5.03 13.90 3.99
N ALA A 23 5.26 14.31 2.74
CA ALA A 23 4.29 14.14 1.66
C ALA A 23 4.04 12.66 1.34
N PHE A 24 5.10 11.85 1.34
CA PHE A 24 5.02 10.41 1.10
C PHE A 24 4.26 9.69 2.22
N ASP A 25 4.57 9.97 3.48
CA ASP A 25 3.90 9.38 4.65
C ASP A 25 2.42 9.75 4.70
N ALA A 26 2.08 11.00 4.37
CA ALA A 26 0.70 11.45 4.28
C ALA A 26 -0.06 10.71 3.16
N GLU A 27 0.58 10.47 2.02
CA GLU A 27 -0.03 9.72 0.91
C GLU A 27 -0.17 8.22 1.22
N LEU A 28 0.80 7.63 1.90
CA LEU A 28 0.72 6.24 2.38
C LEU A 28 -0.43 6.07 3.38
N THR A 29 -0.59 7.02 4.31
CA THR A 29 -1.70 7.04 5.27
C THR A 29 -3.05 7.15 4.58
N ARG A 30 -3.20 8.07 3.61
CA ARG A 30 -4.43 8.21 2.81
C ARG A 30 -4.75 6.94 2.05
N THR A 31 -3.74 6.33 1.45
CA THR A 31 -3.86 5.05 0.72
C THR A 31 -4.37 3.96 1.67
N TYR A 32 -3.75 3.79 2.84
CA TYR A 32 -4.19 2.82 3.85
C TYR A 32 -5.67 3.00 4.25
N VAL A 33 -6.08 4.24 4.56
CA VAL A 33 -7.47 4.55 4.93
C VAL A 33 -8.44 4.28 3.79
N ALA A 34 -8.07 4.58 2.55
CA ALA A 34 -8.94 4.38 1.40
C ALA A 34 -9.29 2.90 1.13
N PHE A 35 -8.38 1.99 1.49
CA PHE A 35 -8.57 0.54 1.38
C PHE A 35 -9.05 -0.12 2.67
N HIS A 36 -9.42 0.66 3.69
CA HIS A 36 -10.12 0.14 4.87
C HIS A 36 -11.60 -0.09 4.52
N VAL A 37 -11.87 -1.27 3.94
CA VAL A 37 -13.22 -1.68 3.50
C VAL A 37 -13.89 -2.50 4.59
N ASP A 38 -15.18 -2.23 4.85
CA ASP A 38 -15.97 -2.96 5.84
C ASP A 38 -16.03 -4.46 5.53
N ALA A 39 -15.87 -5.30 6.58
CA ALA A 39 -15.89 -6.75 6.45
C ALA A 39 -17.17 -7.27 5.79
N ASP A 40 -18.34 -6.77 6.21
CA ASP A 40 -19.63 -7.15 5.64
C ASP A 40 -19.72 -6.88 4.12
N ARG A 41 -19.06 -5.82 3.64
CA ARG A 41 -19.00 -5.50 2.21
C ARG A 41 -18.07 -6.44 1.45
N LEU A 42 -16.95 -6.82 2.06
CA LEU A 42 -16.04 -7.80 1.50
C LEU A 42 -16.70 -9.18 1.40
N ASP A 43 -17.45 -9.59 2.43
CA ASP A 43 -18.16 -10.87 2.44
C ASP A 43 -19.28 -10.92 1.39
N ALA A 44 -19.98 -9.80 1.17
CA ALA A 44 -21.05 -9.71 0.18
C ALA A 44 -20.53 -9.65 -1.27
N ASP A 45 -19.51 -8.83 -1.54
CA ASP A 45 -18.89 -8.65 -2.85
C ASP A 45 -17.48 -8.05 -2.73
N ALA A 46 -16.49 -8.91 -2.46
CA ALA A 46 -15.10 -8.49 -2.33
C ALA A 46 -14.58 -7.76 -3.58
N ALA A 47 -14.90 -8.25 -4.78
CA ALA A 47 -14.39 -7.68 -6.02
C ALA A 47 -14.93 -6.26 -6.23
N GLY A 48 -16.24 -6.07 -6.09
CA GLY A 48 -16.88 -4.76 -6.21
C GLY A 48 -16.45 -3.79 -5.11
N ALA A 49 -16.38 -4.24 -3.86
CA ALA A 49 -16.02 -3.39 -2.73
C ALA A 49 -14.58 -2.87 -2.84
N ILE A 50 -13.63 -3.73 -3.24
CA ILE A 50 -12.24 -3.32 -3.47
C ILE A 50 -12.14 -2.44 -4.73
N ALA A 51 -12.83 -2.77 -5.82
CA ALA A 51 -12.82 -1.95 -7.03
C ALA A 51 -13.36 -0.53 -6.77
N ASP A 52 -14.41 -0.38 -5.96
CA ASP A 52 -14.94 0.92 -5.56
C ASP A 52 -13.97 1.72 -4.70
N ALA A 53 -13.29 1.05 -3.75
CA ALA A 53 -12.24 1.67 -2.96
C ALA A 53 -11.09 2.15 -3.85
N PHE A 54 -10.65 1.30 -4.79
CA PHE A 54 -9.59 1.63 -5.75
C PHE A 54 -9.97 2.81 -6.63
N ALA A 55 -11.17 2.82 -7.21
CA ALA A 55 -11.62 3.91 -8.07
C ALA A 55 -11.72 5.24 -7.31
N ARG A 56 -12.25 5.24 -6.08
CA ARG A 56 -12.31 6.44 -5.22
C ARG A 56 -10.92 6.94 -4.86
N TRP A 57 -10.03 6.05 -4.45
CA TRP A 57 -8.64 6.39 -4.14
C TRP A 57 -7.94 6.98 -5.37
N GLN A 58 -8.03 6.31 -6.52
CA GLN A 58 -7.38 6.72 -7.77
C GLN A 58 -7.85 8.10 -8.25
N ALA A 59 -9.13 8.45 -8.03
CA ALA A 59 -9.66 9.76 -8.34
C ALA A 59 -9.16 10.89 -7.41
N SER A 60 -8.62 10.55 -6.24
CA SER A 60 -8.24 11.51 -5.18
C SER A 60 -6.74 11.64 -4.94
N THR A 61 -5.95 10.63 -5.33
CA THR A 61 -4.50 10.58 -5.10
C THR A 61 -3.72 11.49 -6.06
N SER A 62 -2.64 12.10 -5.56
CA SER A 62 -1.64 12.78 -6.39
C SER A 62 -0.52 11.84 -6.88
N ALA A 63 -0.48 10.59 -6.40
CA ALA A 63 0.57 9.63 -6.68
C ALA A 63 0.01 8.22 -6.97
N PRO A 64 -0.73 8.03 -8.08
CA PRO A 64 -1.40 6.77 -8.40
C PRO A 64 -0.44 5.60 -8.63
N ALA A 65 0.85 5.87 -8.88
CA ALA A 65 1.86 4.85 -9.09
C ALA A 65 2.29 4.11 -7.79
N ILE A 66 1.90 4.61 -6.61
CA ILE A 66 2.23 3.98 -5.32
C ILE A 66 1.56 2.60 -5.19
N VAL A 67 0.34 2.44 -5.71
CA VAL A 67 -0.36 1.14 -5.72
C VAL A 67 -0.18 0.49 -7.08
N LYS A 68 0.68 -0.53 -7.15
CA LYS A 68 0.95 -1.28 -8.37
C LYS A 68 -0.13 -2.33 -8.69
N ALA A 69 -0.64 -2.99 -7.66
CA ALA A 69 -1.67 -4.03 -7.78
C ALA A 69 -2.27 -4.30 -6.40
N ILE A 70 -3.52 -4.77 -6.39
CA ILE A 70 -4.21 -5.20 -5.18
C ILE A 70 -4.39 -6.71 -5.23
N TYR A 71 -4.07 -7.38 -4.12
CA TYR A 71 -4.23 -8.81 -3.95
C TYR A 71 -5.15 -9.10 -2.77
N LEU A 72 -5.98 -10.12 -2.91
CA LEU A 72 -6.80 -10.68 -1.85
C LEU A 72 -6.30 -12.09 -1.53
N PHE A 73 -6.17 -12.39 -0.24
CA PHE A 73 -5.80 -13.71 0.27
C PHE A 73 -6.97 -14.25 1.08
N ASP A 74 -7.57 -15.35 0.62
CA ASP A 74 -8.59 -16.03 1.39
C ASP A 74 -7.92 -16.93 2.44
N GLY A 75 -8.02 -16.57 3.72
CA GLY A 75 -7.49 -17.36 4.83
C GLY A 75 -8.52 -18.27 5.50
N ALA A 76 -9.75 -18.35 4.99
CA ALA A 76 -10.89 -18.92 5.71
C ALA A 76 -10.98 -20.47 5.67
N GLY A 77 -9.89 -21.19 5.37
CA GLY A 77 -9.88 -22.66 5.34
C GLY A 77 -8.54 -23.29 5.69
N ASP A 78 -8.54 -24.61 5.94
CA ASP A 78 -7.38 -25.40 6.37
C ASP A 78 -6.29 -25.59 5.29
N GLY A 79 -6.37 -24.87 4.17
CA GLY A 79 -5.45 -24.97 3.02
C GLY A 79 -4.64 -23.70 2.78
N PRO A 80 -3.60 -23.74 1.92
CA PRO A 80 -2.95 -22.53 1.46
C PRO A 80 -3.97 -21.67 0.71
N GLY A 81 -4.40 -20.59 1.36
CA GLY A 81 -5.38 -19.65 0.84
C GLY A 81 -5.14 -19.27 -0.62
N GLN A 82 -6.20 -19.26 -1.43
CA GLN A 82 -6.09 -18.85 -2.82
C GLN A 82 -5.75 -17.36 -2.89
N THR A 83 -4.71 -17.03 -3.65
CA THR A 83 -4.35 -15.65 -3.94
C THR A 83 -5.09 -15.20 -5.19
N GLN A 84 -5.75 -14.06 -5.09
CA GLN A 84 -6.44 -13.42 -6.20
C GLN A 84 -5.89 -12.01 -6.38
N ARG A 85 -5.80 -11.55 -7.62
CA ARG A 85 -5.42 -10.18 -7.98
C ARG A 85 -6.65 -9.46 -8.50
N LEU A 86 -6.81 -8.20 -8.12
CA LEU A 86 -7.86 -7.36 -8.70
C LEU A 86 -7.53 -7.04 -10.17
N ASP A 87 -8.46 -7.35 -11.05
CA ASP A 87 -8.61 -6.69 -12.34
C ASP A 87 -9.57 -5.51 -12.15
N ALA A 88 -9.01 -4.31 -12.03
CA ALA A 88 -9.78 -3.11 -11.75
C ALA A 88 -10.63 -2.65 -12.94
N GLU A 89 -10.22 -3.01 -14.17
CA GLU A 89 -10.96 -2.66 -15.38
C GLU A 89 -12.26 -3.46 -15.47
N HIS A 90 -12.16 -4.78 -15.24
CA HIS A 90 -13.32 -5.68 -15.27
C HIS A 90 -14.03 -5.78 -13.92
N ARG A 91 -13.48 -5.18 -12.86
CA ARG A 91 -13.96 -5.26 -11.48
C ARG A 91 -14.11 -6.71 -11.01
N THR A 92 -13.11 -7.54 -11.32
CA THR A 92 -13.09 -8.97 -10.96
C THR A 92 -11.84 -9.31 -10.15
N LEU A 93 -11.91 -10.40 -9.40
CA LEU A 93 -10.76 -11.02 -8.75
C LEU A 93 -10.33 -12.22 -9.59
N VAL A 94 -9.11 -12.19 -10.11
CA VAL A 94 -8.55 -13.25 -10.94
C VAL A 94 -7.53 -14.05 -10.14
N ALA A 95 -7.55 -15.38 -10.26
CA ALA A 95 -6.54 -16.23 -9.64
C ALA A 95 -5.13 -15.78 -10.06
N SER A 96 -4.22 -15.66 -9.09
CA SER A 96 -2.86 -15.17 -9.32
C SER A 96 -1.89 -15.89 -8.40
N GLU A 97 -0.64 -16.04 -8.85
CA GLU A 97 0.44 -16.40 -7.95
C GLU A 97 0.70 -15.29 -6.93
N ARG A 98 1.06 -15.69 -5.70
CA ARG A 98 1.45 -14.76 -4.66
C ARG A 98 2.84 -14.19 -4.97
N PRO A 99 2.98 -12.85 -5.08
CA PRO A 99 4.28 -12.24 -5.30
C PRO A 99 5.29 -12.64 -4.22
N ALA A 100 6.55 -12.87 -4.60
CA ALA A 100 7.58 -13.35 -3.67
C ALA A 100 7.80 -12.42 -2.47
N ASN A 101 7.68 -11.10 -2.68
CA ASN A 101 7.78 -10.06 -1.66
C ASN A 101 6.55 -9.95 -0.74
N LEU A 102 5.44 -10.60 -1.11
CA LEU A 102 4.22 -10.66 -0.31
C LEU A 102 4.06 -12.01 0.37
N ARG A 103 4.99 -12.96 0.25
CA ARG A 103 4.97 -14.20 1.03
C ARG A 103 5.06 -13.82 2.50
N THR A 104 3.92 -13.77 3.19
CA THR A 104 3.92 -13.61 4.64
C THR A 104 4.64 -14.83 5.23
N ALA A 105 5.42 -14.60 6.28
CA ALA A 105 5.71 -15.66 7.22
C ALA A 105 4.37 -16.32 7.66
N ALA A 106 4.41 -17.62 7.95
CA ALA A 106 3.23 -18.43 8.23
C ALA A 106 2.29 -17.77 9.28
N PRO A 107 0.97 -18.03 9.23
CA PRO A 107 0.03 -17.52 10.23
C PRO A 107 0.56 -17.82 11.64
N GLY A 108 0.66 -16.80 12.49
CA GLY A 108 1.28 -16.87 13.82
C GLY A 108 2.67 -16.23 13.92
N THR A 109 3.23 -15.73 12.82
CA THR A 109 4.46 -14.91 12.88
C THR A 109 4.08 -13.43 12.93
N GLU A 110 3.90 -12.89 14.13
CA GLU A 110 3.91 -11.44 14.34
C GLU A 110 5.31 -10.91 14.04
N VAL A 111 5.58 -10.56 12.78
CA VAL A 111 6.76 -9.75 12.45
C VAL A 111 6.35 -8.29 12.54
N PHE A 112 6.23 -7.79 13.78
CA PHE A 112 6.46 -6.38 14.05
C PHE A 112 7.98 -6.21 14.21
N GLU A 113 8.71 -6.18 13.10
CA GLU A 113 10.08 -5.68 13.15
C GLU A 113 9.96 -4.15 13.27
N ALA A 114 10.00 -3.67 14.51
CA ALA A 114 10.14 -2.26 14.82
C ALA A 114 11.33 -1.74 14.02
N ILE A 115 11.08 -0.80 13.10
CA ILE A 115 12.14 -0.04 12.47
C ILE A 115 12.75 0.80 13.59
N ASP A 116 13.84 0.29 14.15
CA ASP A 116 14.60 0.96 15.20
C ASP A 116 15.23 2.22 14.58
N ALA A 117 14.61 3.36 14.87
CA ALA A 117 15.11 4.67 14.47
C ALA A 117 16.31 5.02 15.34
N ARG A 118 17.52 4.79 14.82
CA ARG A 118 18.75 5.42 15.32
C ARG A 118 18.98 6.78 14.70
#